data_AF-A0A246RMZ1-F1
#
_entry.id   AF-A0A246RMZ1-F1
#
_cell.length_a   1.000
_cell.length_b   1.000
_cell.length_c   1.000
_cell.angle_alpha   90.00
_cell.angle_beta   90.00
_cell.angle_gamma   90.00
#
_symmetry.space_group_name_H-M   'P 1'
#
loop_
_entity.id
_entity.type
_entity.pdbx_description
1 polymer ?
#
loop_
_entity_poly.entity_id
_entity_poly.type
_entity_poly.pdbx_seq_one_letter_code
_entity_poly.pdbx_strand_id
1 'polypeptide(L)'
;MSTLPGPGPAPQAPGRGPARSGPPDTSRTARHHAPITATGLAVKVVLLGLVAGIAIWAAFPLVAARLWGGLAVLAATTVGLCYLYLTRRHIPAKYLVPGTIFLIAFQVFPVLYTASTAFTNFGDGHRGSKDDAVVAIETSSVKQVPGSAEYALAIATTGDPATGPLVFLVTDPATGRVSAGDAAGLRPLDAADVTVAGSGRVTAAKGYTVLNVGQASVRSEEITALVVPTSGGAVRSNGLSRAYEGRAVRAYDRGCDCVTDGETGKTWTADPDAGAFVAADGERLAQGWQVGVGFKNFARVLTDPNISGPFFGTLLWNFAFAIGSTGFTFALGMAVALALHSPRMRGTNLYRVFLILPYAMPSFAMLLVWRDMFNTDFGLVNNLFGLGVDWFGEAWSARLAVLLVQLWLGYPYMFLVTTGALQAIPKELTEATSVDGASPWQSFRAVTLPLLLVALSPLLIASFAYNFNNINAIWLTTEGGPFAPDNPTNGATDLLITYTYRLAFGAQGAEFGLAAAVSIFIFAIVATVSAVSFRRTRQQEEVYS
;
A
#
# COMPACT_ATOMS: atom_id res chain seq x y z
N MET A 1 100.92 28.37 -30.71
CA MET A 1 100.24 29.29 -31.64
C MET A 1 98.85 28.73 -31.95
N SER A 2 97.84 29.62 -32.04
CA SER A 2 96.43 29.44 -32.46
C SER A 2 95.53 28.48 -31.65
N THR A 3 94.83 28.94 -30.60
CA THR A 3 93.50 29.60 -30.58
C THR A 3 92.33 28.68 -30.99
N LEU A 4 91.62 28.18 -29.97
CA LEU A 4 90.27 27.62 -30.06
C LEU A 4 89.25 28.76 -30.25
N PRO A 5 88.36 28.75 -31.27
CA PRO A 5 87.29 29.73 -31.41
C PRO A 5 86.01 29.31 -30.67
N GLY A 6 85.31 30.30 -30.12
CA GLY A 6 84.12 30.18 -29.29
C GLY A 6 82.82 29.76 -30.01
N PRO A 7 81.70 29.71 -29.27
CA PRO A 7 80.45 29.14 -29.74
C PRO A 7 79.73 30.05 -30.74
N GLY A 8 79.30 29.45 -31.86
CA GLY A 8 78.54 30.11 -32.92
C GLY A 8 77.07 30.37 -32.55
N PRO A 9 76.39 31.28 -33.29
CA PRO A 9 75.07 31.79 -32.96
C PRO A 9 73.93 30.82 -33.33
N ALA A 10 72.83 30.90 -32.56
CA ALA A 10 71.63 30.09 -32.70
C ALA A 10 70.85 30.35 -34.02
N PRO A 11 70.35 29.30 -34.70
CA PRO A 11 69.43 29.46 -35.82
C PRO A 11 68.01 29.81 -35.36
N GLN A 12 67.45 30.85 -36.00
CA GLN A 12 66.08 31.32 -35.83
C GLN A 12 65.05 30.28 -36.31
N ALA A 13 63.93 30.20 -35.58
CA ALA A 13 62.78 29.36 -35.94
C ALA A 13 62.03 29.93 -37.17
N PRO A 14 61.66 29.09 -38.15
CA PRO A 14 60.84 29.55 -39.28
C PRO A 14 59.36 29.64 -38.90
N GLY A 15 58.78 30.82 -39.18
CA GLY A 15 57.38 31.15 -38.92
C GLY A 15 56.37 30.31 -39.71
N ARG A 16 55.22 30.05 -39.08
CA ARG A 16 54.03 29.45 -39.70
C ARG A 16 53.32 30.48 -40.60
N GLY A 17 53.18 30.16 -41.88
CA GLY A 17 52.28 30.86 -42.80
C GLY A 17 50.79 30.62 -42.47
N PRO A 18 49.87 31.43 -43.04
CA PRO A 18 48.48 31.49 -42.61
C PRO A 18 47.69 30.24 -43.04
N ALA A 19 47.03 29.61 -42.07
CA ALA A 19 46.09 28.51 -42.30
C ALA A 19 44.86 29.03 -43.07
N ARG A 20 44.69 28.58 -44.32
CA ARG A 20 43.44 28.78 -45.07
C ARG A 20 42.35 27.93 -44.44
N SER A 21 41.32 28.60 -43.92
CA SER A 21 40.05 28.02 -43.49
C SER A 21 39.20 27.64 -44.72
N GLY A 22 39.26 26.38 -45.11
CA GLY A 22 38.20 25.76 -45.94
C GLY A 22 37.03 25.33 -45.03
N PRO A 23 35.77 25.39 -45.50
CA PRO A 23 34.64 24.89 -44.72
C PRO A 23 34.76 23.36 -44.55
N PRO A 24 34.31 22.80 -43.41
CA PRO A 24 34.39 21.36 -43.20
C PRO A 24 33.48 20.64 -44.19
N ASP A 25 34.08 19.70 -44.92
CA ASP A 25 33.40 18.76 -45.80
C ASP A 25 32.40 17.95 -44.97
N THR A 26 31.10 18.24 -45.14
CA THR A 26 30.00 17.53 -44.48
C THR A 26 29.76 16.21 -45.21
N SER A 27 30.77 15.34 -45.21
CA SER A 27 30.55 13.93 -45.49
C SER A 27 29.70 13.37 -44.35
N ARG A 28 28.41 13.11 -44.64
CA ARG A 28 27.52 12.29 -43.82
C ARG A 28 28.23 10.96 -43.62
N THR A 29 28.93 10.81 -42.50
CA THR A 29 29.34 9.51 -41.99
C THR A 29 28.06 8.73 -41.73
N ALA A 30 27.72 7.87 -42.69
CA ALA A 30 26.72 6.84 -42.52
C ALA A 30 27.13 6.06 -41.27
N ARG A 31 26.42 6.30 -40.16
CA ARG A 31 26.56 5.50 -38.94
C ARG A 31 26.42 4.05 -39.38
N HIS A 32 27.48 3.26 -39.28
CA HIS A 32 27.40 1.82 -39.45
C HIS A 32 26.46 1.29 -38.36
N HIS A 33 25.21 1.05 -38.74
CA HIS A 33 24.22 0.45 -37.86
C HIS A 33 24.55 -1.04 -37.78
N ALA A 34 24.82 -1.55 -36.58
CA ALA A 34 24.97 -2.98 -36.38
C ALA A 34 23.72 -3.70 -36.93
N PRO A 35 23.87 -4.72 -37.80
CA PRO A 35 22.74 -5.48 -38.31
C PRO A 35 22.02 -6.15 -37.14
N ILE A 36 20.68 -6.10 -37.15
CA ILE A 36 19.85 -6.81 -36.17
C ILE A 36 20.19 -8.30 -36.30
N THR A 37 20.73 -8.90 -35.24
CA THR A 37 20.97 -10.35 -35.21
C THR A 37 19.63 -11.08 -35.33
N ALA A 38 19.60 -12.19 -36.07
CA ALA A 38 18.37 -12.99 -36.23
C ALA A 38 17.77 -13.38 -34.86
N THR A 39 18.63 -13.67 -33.89
CA THR A 39 18.27 -13.92 -32.49
C THR A 39 17.57 -12.72 -31.84
N GLY A 40 18.09 -11.50 -32.01
CA GLY A 40 17.48 -10.30 -31.46
C GLY A 40 16.12 -9.98 -32.07
N LEU A 41 15.93 -10.26 -33.36
CA LEU A 41 14.63 -10.15 -34.01
C LEU A 41 13.65 -11.19 -33.49
N ALA A 42 14.08 -12.46 -33.36
CA ALA A 42 13.25 -13.54 -32.85
C ALA A 42 12.77 -13.26 -31.40
N VAL A 43 13.68 -12.88 -30.50
CA VAL A 43 13.34 -12.52 -29.11
C VAL A 43 12.31 -11.38 -29.08
N LYS A 44 12.50 -10.36 -29.91
CA LYS A 44 11.58 -9.23 -29.99
C LYS A 44 10.18 -9.64 -30.46
N VAL A 45 10.09 -10.49 -31.48
CA VAL A 45 8.80 -11.02 -31.98
C VAL A 45 8.11 -11.87 -30.91
N VAL A 46 8.85 -12.74 -30.22
CA VAL A 46 8.32 -13.56 -29.14
C VAL A 46 7.77 -12.69 -28.00
N LEU A 47 8.55 -11.70 -27.53
CA LEU A 47 8.11 -10.81 -26.45
C LEU A 47 6.88 -9.98 -26.83
N LEU A 48 6.85 -9.41 -28.03
CA LEU A 48 5.67 -8.68 -28.51
C LEU A 48 4.47 -9.60 -28.73
N GLY A 49 4.70 -10.84 -29.19
CA GLY A 49 3.68 -11.87 -29.31
C GLY A 49 3.08 -12.24 -27.95
N LEU A 50 3.90 -12.37 -26.90
CA LEU A 50 3.43 -12.60 -25.53
C LEU A 50 2.60 -11.41 -25.02
N VAL A 51 3.05 -10.18 -25.24
CA VAL A 51 2.29 -8.97 -24.86
C VAL A 51 0.93 -8.93 -25.58
N ALA A 52 0.90 -9.24 -26.87
CA ALA A 52 -0.35 -9.32 -27.63
C ALA A 52 -1.24 -10.47 -27.13
N GLY A 53 -0.67 -11.63 -26.82
CA GLY A 53 -1.40 -12.77 -26.25
C GLY A 53 -2.05 -12.45 -24.91
N ILE A 54 -1.31 -11.80 -24.00
CA ILE A 54 -1.84 -11.32 -22.71
C ILE A 54 -2.96 -10.30 -22.93
N ALA A 55 -2.79 -9.37 -23.87
CA ALA A 55 -3.81 -8.38 -24.18
C ALA A 55 -5.09 -9.02 -24.76
N ILE A 56 -4.97 -10.01 -25.63
CA ILE A 56 -6.13 -10.75 -26.16
C ILE A 56 -6.83 -11.52 -25.03
N TRP A 57 -6.06 -12.19 -24.17
CA TRP A 57 -6.62 -12.89 -23.02
C TRP A 57 -7.37 -11.93 -22.08
N ALA A 58 -6.79 -10.76 -21.78
CA ALA A 58 -7.41 -9.73 -20.95
C ALA A 58 -8.60 -9.03 -21.61
N ALA A 59 -8.74 -9.08 -22.94
CA ALA A 59 -9.88 -8.49 -23.65
C ALA A 59 -11.19 -9.26 -23.41
N PHE A 60 -11.14 -10.58 -23.28
CA PHE A 60 -12.33 -11.42 -23.07
C PHE A 60 -13.17 -11.01 -21.84
N PRO A 61 -12.61 -10.90 -20.62
CA PRO A 61 -13.39 -10.47 -19.46
C PRO A 61 -13.91 -9.03 -19.60
N LEU A 62 -13.16 -8.13 -20.25
CA LEU A 62 -13.61 -6.75 -20.48
C LEU A 62 -14.83 -6.68 -21.42
N VAL A 63 -14.85 -7.51 -22.47
CA VAL A 63 -16.00 -7.64 -23.37
C VAL A 63 -17.20 -8.26 -22.65
N ALA A 64 -16.97 -9.33 -21.87
CA ALA A 64 -18.02 -9.98 -21.08
C ALA A 64 -18.68 -9.01 -20.08
N ALA A 65 -17.88 -8.16 -19.44
CA ALA A 65 -18.35 -7.12 -18.52
C ALA A 65 -18.86 -5.84 -19.21
N ARG A 66 -18.87 -5.77 -20.55
CA ARG A 66 -19.24 -4.58 -21.34
C ARG A 66 -18.42 -3.32 -21.00
N LEU A 67 -17.17 -3.48 -20.55
CA LEU A 67 -16.26 -2.40 -20.17
C LEU A 67 -15.47 -1.87 -21.38
N TRP A 68 -16.16 -1.20 -22.30
CA TRP A 68 -15.58 -0.72 -23.57
C TRP A 68 -14.41 0.25 -23.40
N GLY A 69 -14.44 1.10 -22.36
CA GLY A 69 -13.36 2.03 -22.05
C GLY A 69 -12.05 1.31 -21.70
N GLY A 70 -12.12 0.27 -20.86
CA GLY A 70 -10.96 -0.56 -20.51
C GLY A 70 -10.39 -1.29 -21.72
N LEU A 71 -11.27 -1.80 -22.59
CA LEU A 71 -10.86 -2.44 -23.84
C LEU A 71 -10.13 -1.47 -24.78
N ALA A 72 -10.61 -0.24 -24.91
CA ALA A 72 -9.97 0.79 -25.73
C ALA A 72 -8.57 1.15 -25.22
N VAL A 73 -8.41 1.31 -23.89
CA VAL A 73 -7.11 1.57 -23.26
C VAL A 73 -6.15 0.41 -23.46
N LEU A 74 -6.62 -0.83 -23.28
CA LEU A 74 -5.82 -2.03 -23.49
C LEU A 74 -5.32 -2.11 -24.94
N ALA A 75 -6.22 -1.96 -25.92
CA ALA A 75 -5.87 -1.97 -27.34
C ALA A 75 -4.88 -0.84 -27.69
N ALA A 76 -5.14 0.39 -27.23
CA ALA A 76 -4.26 1.53 -27.47
C ALA A 76 -2.86 1.32 -26.87
N THR A 77 -2.78 0.77 -25.66
CA THR A 77 -1.50 0.47 -24.99
C THR A 77 -0.73 -0.61 -25.74
N THR A 78 -1.38 -1.69 -26.15
CA THR A 78 -0.75 -2.78 -26.93
C THR A 78 -0.27 -2.29 -28.28
N VAL A 79 -1.08 -1.52 -29.02
CA VAL A 79 -0.69 -0.92 -30.31
C VAL A 79 0.48 0.06 -30.11
N GLY A 80 0.43 0.88 -29.07
CA GLY A 80 1.51 1.81 -28.72
C GLY A 80 2.83 1.10 -28.42
N LEU A 81 2.79 0.00 -27.66
CA LEU A 81 3.96 -0.83 -27.38
C LEU A 81 4.51 -1.50 -28.65
N CYS A 82 3.63 -2.10 -29.46
CA CYS A 82 4.02 -2.68 -30.74
C CYS A 82 4.67 -1.63 -31.64
N TYR A 83 4.04 -0.46 -31.81
CA TYR A 83 4.59 0.66 -32.58
C TYR A 83 5.96 1.11 -32.04
N LEU A 84 6.07 1.31 -30.73
CA LEU A 84 7.29 1.77 -30.07
C LEU A 84 8.45 0.81 -30.30
N TYR A 85 8.24 -0.48 -30.05
CA TYR A 85 9.30 -1.48 -30.13
C TYR A 85 9.61 -1.86 -31.57
N LEU A 86 8.61 -1.99 -32.46
CA LEU A 86 8.81 -2.28 -33.89
C LEU A 86 9.57 -1.14 -34.58
N THR A 87 9.25 0.11 -34.27
CA THR A 87 9.88 1.30 -34.87
C THR A 87 11.31 1.51 -34.35
N ARG A 88 12.22 2.01 -35.21
CA ARG A 88 13.61 2.31 -34.83
C ARG A 88 13.84 3.73 -34.31
N ARG A 89 12.83 4.60 -34.42
CA ARG A 89 12.94 6.06 -34.19
C ARG A 89 13.06 6.45 -32.71
N HIS A 90 12.34 5.77 -31.81
CA HIS A 90 12.19 6.19 -30.42
C HIS A 90 13.03 5.35 -29.46
N ILE A 91 14.36 5.37 -29.62
CA ILE A 91 15.27 4.58 -28.76
C ILE A 91 15.11 4.93 -27.27
N PRO A 92 15.11 6.21 -26.83
CA PRO A 92 14.97 6.53 -25.40
C PRO A 92 13.68 6.03 -24.77
N ALA A 93 12.56 6.12 -25.50
CA ALA A 93 11.26 5.69 -24.99
C ALA A 93 11.19 4.17 -24.74
N LYS A 94 11.98 3.34 -25.44
CA LYS A 94 12.04 1.89 -25.18
C LYS A 94 12.56 1.53 -23.79
N TYR A 95 13.34 2.42 -23.17
CA TYR A 95 13.85 2.24 -21.81
C TYR A 95 12.90 2.81 -20.76
N LEU A 96 12.20 3.89 -21.08
CA LEU A 96 11.31 4.58 -20.13
C LEU A 96 9.93 3.94 -20.04
N VAL A 97 9.34 3.55 -21.17
CA VAL A 97 7.93 3.16 -21.26
C VAL A 97 7.55 1.98 -20.36
N PRO A 98 8.34 0.88 -20.25
CA PRO A 98 8.02 -0.19 -19.32
C PRO A 98 7.89 0.34 -17.89
N GLY A 99 8.89 1.10 -17.41
CA GLY A 99 8.88 1.69 -16.07
C GLY A 99 7.71 2.66 -15.88
N THR A 100 7.38 3.48 -16.88
CA THR A 100 6.23 4.38 -16.83
C THR A 100 4.91 3.65 -16.76
N ILE A 101 4.73 2.53 -17.47
CA ILE A 101 3.52 1.70 -17.40
C ILE A 101 3.36 1.13 -16.00
N PHE A 102 4.43 0.57 -15.42
CA PHE A 102 4.39 0.07 -14.04
C PHE A 102 4.10 1.18 -13.05
N LEU A 103 4.72 2.36 -13.20
CA LEU A 103 4.44 3.52 -12.37
C LEU A 103 2.97 3.96 -12.48
N ILE A 104 2.40 4.00 -13.68
CA ILE A 104 0.99 4.39 -13.85
C ILE A 104 0.07 3.34 -13.22
N ALA A 105 0.30 2.05 -13.50
CA ALA A 105 -0.57 0.97 -13.06
C ALA A 105 -0.51 0.74 -11.54
N PHE A 106 0.70 0.78 -10.95
CA PHE A 106 0.91 0.40 -9.55
C PHE A 106 1.10 1.58 -8.59
N GLN A 107 1.36 2.80 -9.10
CA GLN A 107 1.49 4.00 -8.26
C GLN A 107 0.39 5.02 -8.55
N VAL A 108 0.22 5.46 -9.80
CA VAL A 108 -0.72 6.54 -10.13
C VAL A 108 -2.17 6.10 -10.00
N PHE A 109 -2.51 4.92 -10.53
CA PHE A 109 -3.88 4.41 -10.48
C PHE A 109 -4.39 4.20 -9.04
N PRO A 110 -3.64 3.54 -8.12
CA PRO A 110 -4.07 3.45 -6.72
C PRO A 110 -4.23 4.82 -6.05
N VAL A 111 -3.35 5.78 -6.34
CA VAL A 111 -3.49 7.15 -5.80
C VAL A 111 -4.76 7.82 -6.30
N LEU A 112 -5.08 7.72 -7.60
CA LEU A 112 -6.31 8.27 -8.18
C LEU A 112 -7.56 7.56 -7.66
N TYR A 113 -7.49 6.23 -7.49
CA TYR A 113 -8.57 5.45 -6.91
C TYR A 113 -8.86 5.90 -5.48
N THR A 114 -7.83 6.00 -4.62
CA THR A 114 -7.96 6.55 -3.27
C THR A 114 -8.50 7.98 -3.29
N ALA A 115 -8.01 8.84 -4.20
CA ALA A 115 -8.53 10.20 -4.35
C ALA A 115 -10.03 10.22 -4.70
N SER A 116 -10.48 9.33 -5.59
CA SER A 116 -11.90 9.24 -5.95
C SER A 116 -12.76 8.74 -4.78
N THR A 117 -12.26 7.74 -4.03
CA THR A 117 -12.94 7.20 -2.84
C THR A 117 -13.16 8.26 -1.77
N ALA A 118 -12.23 9.21 -1.63
CA ALA A 118 -12.32 10.32 -0.68
C ALA A 118 -13.56 11.21 -0.86
N PHE A 119 -14.16 11.24 -2.06
CA PHE A 119 -15.38 11.98 -2.36
C PHE A 119 -16.67 11.16 -2.19
N THR A 120 -16.59 9.97 -1.60
CA THR A 120 -17.73 9.07 -1.40
C THR A 120 -17.94 8.73 0.08
N ASN A 121 -19.12 8.23 0.43
CA ASN A 121 -19.43 7.65 1.74
C ASN A 121 -18.96 6.19 1.87
N PHE A 122 -18.05 5.72 0.98
CA PHE A 122 -17.62 4.32 0.96
C PHE A 122 -17.14 3.87 2.34
N GLY A 123 -17.63 2.73 2.81
CA GLY A 123 -17.41 2.29 4.17
C GLY A 123 -18.31 1.12 4.54
N ASP A 124 -18.43 0.86 5.83
CA ASP A 124 -19.40 -0.12 6.34
C ASP A 124 -20.82 0.30 6.01
N GLY A 125 -21.60 -0.69 5.56
CA GLY A 125 -22.95 -0.49 5.05
C GLY A 125 -23.04 0.15 3.67
N HIS A 126 -22.01 0.83 3.15
CA HIS A 126 -22.10 1.64 1.91
C HIS A 126 -21.09 1.17 0.86
N ARG A 127 -21.24 -0.07 0.39
CA ARG A 127 -20.23 -0.73 -0.48
C ARG A 127 -20.64 -0.88 -1.94
N GLY A 128 -21.92 -0.74 -2.25
CA GLY A 128 -22.47 -1.06 -3.56
C GLY A 128 -23.60 -0.15 -3.96
N SER A 129 -24.42 -0.65 -4.89
CA SER A 129 -25.60 0.07 -5.36
C SER A 129 -26.76 -0.01 -4.37
N LYS A 130 -27.79 0.80 -4.60
CA LYS A 130 -29.02 0.76 -3.81
C LYS A 130 -29.74 -0.59 -3.91
N ASP A 131 -29.72 -1.21 -5.09
CA ASP A 131 -30.33 -2.53 -5.28
C ASP A 131 -29.59 -3.58 -4.45
N ASP A 132 -28.26 -3.53 -4.39
CA ASP A 132 -27.46 -4.41 -3.53
C ASP A 132 -27.81 -4.22 -2.05
N ALA A 133 -28.01 -2.96 -1.63
CA ALA A 133 -28.40 -2.61 -0.27
C ALA A 133 -29.78 -3.15 0.08
N VAL A 134 -30.77 -2.98 -0.81
CA VAL A 134 -32.13 -3.51 -0.65
C VAL A 134 -32.09 -5.03 -0.49
N VAL A 135 -31.39 -5.73 -1.38
CA VAL A 135 -31.23 -7.19 -1.30
C VAL A 135 -30.62 -7.58 0.04
N ALA A 136 -29.58 -6.89 0.52
CA ALA A 136 -28.95 -7.17 1.81
C ALA A 136 -29.91 -6.93 2.99
N ILE A 137 -30.72 -5.86 2.96
CA ILE A 137 -31.70 -5.54 4.00
C ILE A 137 -32.79 -6.61 4.06
N GLU A 138 -33.38 -6.97 2.92
CA GLU A 138 -34.43 -7.97 2.86
C GLU A 138 -33.91 -9.33 3.34
N THR A 139 -32.77 -9.75 2.80
CA THR A 139 -32.09 -11.02 3.12
C THR A 139 -31.71 -11.13 4.60
N SER A 140 -31.19 -10.06 5.21
CA SER A 140 -30.83 -10.05 6.64
C SER A 140 -32.05 -10.03 7.57
N SER A 141 -33.19 -9.51 7.09
CA SER A 141 -34.45 -9.45 7.84
C SER A 141 -35.29 -10.73 7.79
N VAL A 142 -34.80 -11.78 7.11
CA VAL A 142 -35.53 -13.05 6.97
C VAL A 142 -35.67 -13.74 8.32
N LYS A 143 -36.92 -13.96 8.74
CA LYS A 143 -37.29 -14.72 9.94
C LYS A 143 -38.22 -15.88 9.59
N GLN A 144 -38.25 -16.88 10.48
CA GLN A 144 -39.15 -18.02 10.36
C GLN A 144 -40.61 -17.55 10.48
N VAL A 145 -41.43 -17.89 9.50
CA VAL A 145 -42.88 -17.61 9.52
C VAL A 145 -43.61 -18.83 10.07
N PRO A 146 -44.67 -18.67 10.88
CA PRO A 146 -45.51 -19.79 11.31
C PRO A 146 -46.02 -20.60 10.10
N GLY A 147 -45.75 -21.91 10.07
CA GLY A 147 -46.12 -22.80 8.95
C GLY A 147 -45.10 -22.86 7.80
N SER A 148 -43.90 -22.26 7.97
CA SER A 148 -42.79 -22.38 7.00
C SER A 148 -42.30 -23.82 6.85
N ALA A 149 -41.84 -24.15 5.64
CA ALA A 149 -41.17 -25.41 5.38
C ALA A 149 -39.86 -25.49 6.18
N GLU A 150 -39.71 -26.54 6.98
CA GLU A 150 -38.45 -26.88 7.62
C GLU A 150 -37.73 -27.93 6.78
N TYR A 151 -36.49 -27.64 6.40
CA TYR A 151 -35.64 -28.54 5.65
C TYR A 151 -34.66 -29.25 6.58
N ALA A 152 -34.36 -30.52 6.28
CA ALA A 152 -33.19 -31.16 6.86
C ALA A 152 -31.93 -30.55 6.22
N LEU A 153 -30.98 -30.11 7.04
CA LEU A 153 -29.77 -29.41 6.59
C LEU A 153 -28.53 -30.29 6.76
N ALA A 154 -27.73 -30.37 5.71
CA ALA A 154 -26.32 -30.74 5.77
C ALA A 154 -25.48 -29.58 5.25
N ILE A 155 -24.40 -29.28 5.97
CA ILE A 155 -23.50 -28.18 5.62
C ILE A 155 -22.35 -28.79 4.83
N ALA A 156 -22.10 -28.25 3.65
CA ALA A 156 -21.04 -28.72 2.78
C ALA A 156 -20.18 -27.55 2.29
N THR A 157 -19.01 -27.85 1.74
CA THR A 157 -18.19 -26.88 1.00
C THR A 157 -17.97 -27.34 -0.43
N THR A 158 -17.69 -26.37 -1.30
CA THR A 158 -17.08 -26.66 -2.60
C THR A 158 -15.56 -26.66 -2.43
N GLY A 159 -14.93 -27.84 -2.54
CA GLY A 159 -13.49 -28.00 -2.34
C GLY A 159 -13.09 -28.23 -0.88
N ASP A 160 -12.20 -27.39 -0.36
CA ASP A 160 -11.58 -27.56 0.96
C ASP A 160 -12.61 -27.40 2.10
N PRO A 161 -12.66 -28.32 3.10
CA PRO A 161 -13.57 -28.22 4.24
C PRO A 161 -13.39 -26.97 5.12
N ALA A 162 -12.16 -26.48 5.27
CA ALA A 162 -11.83 -25.39 6.18
C ALA A 162 -12.01 -24.01 5.53
N THR A 163 -11.74 -23.89 4.22
CA THR A 163 -11.69 -22.58 3.53
C THR A 163 -12.64 -22.47 2.34
N GLY A 164 -13.22 -23.58 1.88
CA GLY A 164 -14.11 -23.58 0.74
C GLY A 164 -15.42 -22.82 0.98
N PRO A 165 -16.08 -22.30 -0.07
CA PRO A 165 -17.39 -21.66 0.03
C PRO A 165 -18.43 -22.63 0.62
N LEU A 166 -19.17 -22.16 1.62
CA LEU A 166 -20.24 -22.93 2.25
C LEU A 166 -21.45 -23.06 1.33
N VAL A 167 -22.05 -24.24 1.35
CA VAL A 167 -23.25 -24.60 0.60
C VAL A 167 -24.19 -25.34 1.55
N PHE A 168 -25.46 -24.96 1.54
CA PHE A 168 -26.52 -25.67 2.23
C PHE A 168 -27.07 -26.78 1.35
N LEU A 169 -26.91 -28.02 1.78
CA LEU A 169 -27.62 -29.15 1.19
C LEU A 169 -28.91 -29.33 1.99
N VAL A 170 -30.02 -28.94 1.37
CA VAL A 170 -31.35 -28.96 2.00
C VAL A 170 -32.21 -30.04 1.40
N THR A 171 -32.87 -30.82 2.25
CA THR A 171 -33.85 -31.83 1.84
C THR A 171 -35.24 -31.38 2.26
N ASP A 172 -36.14 -31.28 1.30
CA ASP A 172 -37.55 -31.01 1.54
C ASP A 172 -38.24 -32.27 2.10
N PRO A 173 -38.81 -32.24 3.31
CA PRO A 173 -39.47 -33.40 3.90
C PRO A 173 -40.78 -33.78 3.19
N ALA A 174 -41.43 -32.85 2.48
CA ALA A 174 -42.68 -33.13 1.77
C ALA A 174 -42.45 -33.81 0.43
N THR A 175 -41.39 -33.43 -0.30
CA THR A 175 -41.10 -33.95 -1.64
C THR A 175 -39.91 -34.90 -1.70
N GLY A 176 -39.10 -34.97 -0.64
CA GLY A 176 -37.86 -35.76 -0.59
C GLY A 176 -36.75 -35.22 -1.51
N ARG A 177 -36.94 -34.06 -2.14
CA ARG A 177 -35.96 -33.50 -3.08
C ARG A 177 -34.81 -32.83 -2.35
N VAL A 178 -33.60 -33.06 -2.84
CA VAL A 178 -32.38 -32.44 -2.33
C VAL A 178 -31.97 -31.29 -3.24
N SER A 179 -31.63 -30.15 -2.64
CA SER A 179 -31.11 -28.98 -3.36
C SER A 179 -29.84 -28.45 -2.70
N ALA A 180 -28.93 -27.92 -3.51
CA ALA A 180 -27.77 -27.15 -3.08
C ALA A 180 -28.11 -25.66 -3.08
N GLY A 181 -27.93 -25.01 -1.94
CA GLY A 181 -28.18 -23.59 -1.72
C GLY A 181 -26.89 -22.84 -1.47
N ASP A 182 -26.64 -21.82 -2.29
CA ASP A 182 -25.57 -20.85 -2.09
C ASP A 182 -26.15 -19.41 -2.16
N ALA A 183 -25.29 -18.40 -2.13
CA ALA A 183 -25.70 -17.00 -2.22
C ALA A 183 -26.44 -16.65 -3.53
N ALA A 184 -26.34 -17.48 -4.58
CA ALA A 184 -27.05 -17.30 -5.85
C ALA A 184 -28.43 -17.98 -5.85
N GLY A 185 -28.76 -18.79 -4.84
CA GLY A 185 -30.07 -19.41 -4.66
C GLY A 185 -30.02 -20.94 -4.57
N LEU A 186 -31.21 -21.57 -4.60
CA LEU A 186 -31.37 -23.02 -4.57
C LEU A 186 -31.28 -23.64 -5.97
N ARG A 187 -30.45 -24.69 -6.10
CA ARG A 187 -30.34 -25.52 -7.30
C ARG A 187 -30.66 -26.97 -6.95
N PRO A 188 -31.60 -27.64 -7.65
CA PRO A 188 -31.91 -29.04 -7.40
C PRO A 188 -30.71 -29.93 -7.74
N LEU A 189 -30.49 -30.97 -6.93
CA LEU A 189 -29.49 -32.01 -7.19
C LEU A 189 -30.19 -33.29 -7.69
N ASP A 190 -29.53 -33.98 -8.61
CA ASP A 190 -30.02 -35.27 -9.10
C ASP A 190 -29.93 -36.33 -8.00
N ALA A 191 -31.00 -37.10 -7.82
CA ALA A 191 -31.08 -38.12 -6.77
C ALA A 191 -29.98 -39.20 -6.86
N ALA A 192 -29.38 -39.39 -8.04
CA ALA A 192 -28.27 -40.32 -8.25
C ALA A 192 -26.93 -39.81 -7.70
N ASP A 193 -26.81 -38.50 -7.47
CA ASP A 193 -25.57 -37.83 -7.06
C ASP A 193 -25.55 -37.49 -5.56
N VAL A 194 -26.59 -37.88 -4.80
CA VAL A 194 -26.73 -37.60 -3.36
C VAL A 194 -27.13 -38.83 -2.55
N THR A 195 -26.48 -39.00 -1.40
CA THR A 195 -26.82 -40.02 -0.40
C THR A 195 -27.48 -39.34 0.79
N VAL A 196 -28.70 -39.76 1.12
CA VAL A 196 -29.52 -39.20 2.21
C VAL A 196 -29.72 -40.25 3.30
N ALA A 197 -29.45 -39.88 4.56
CA ALA A 197 -29.74 -40.74 5.71
C ALA A 197 -31.24 -40.79 6.02
N GLY A 198 -31.69 -41.78 6.80
CA GLY A 198 -33.11 -41.90 7.20
C GLY A 198 -33.69 -40.69 7.96
N SER A 199 -32.83 -39.80 8.46
CA SER A 199 -33.20 -38.51 9.06
C SER A 199 -33.45 -37.38 8.05
N GLY A 200 -33.33 -37.65 6.74
CA GLY A 200 -33.41 -36.65 5.68
C GLY A 200 -32.11 -35.86 5.45
N ARG A 201 -31.08 -36.08 6.29
CA ARG A 201 -29.79 -35.38 6.18
C ARG A 201 -28.91 -35.99 5.08
N VAL A 202 -28.35 -35.15 4.21
CA VAL A 202 -27.39 -35.57 3.18
C VAL A 202 -26.05 -35.94 3.83
N THR A 203 -25.53 -37.13 3.51
CA THR A 203 -24.24 -37.64 4.04
C THR A 203 -23.14 -37.64 3.00
N ALA A 204 -23.49 -37.67 1.71
CA ALA A 204 -22.56 -37.51 0.59
C ALA A 204 -23.27 -36.85 -0.58
N ALA A 205 -22.59 -35.97 -1.30
CA ALA A 205 -23.08 -35.33 -2.52
C ALA A 205 -21.92 -35.15 -3.51
N LYS A 206 -22.11 -35.52 -4.76
CA LYS A 206 -21.07 -35.42 -5.78
C LYS A 206 -20.70 -33.96 -6.02
N GLY A 207 -19.40 -33.65 -5.94
CA GLY A 207 -18.90 -32.27 -6.10
C GLY A 207 -18.96 -31.41 -4.84
N TYR A 208 -19.45 -31.94 -3.70
CA TYR A 208 -19.53 -31.24 -2.43
C TYR A 208 -18.91 -32.06 -1.31
N THR A 209 -18.18 -31.39 -0.42
CA THR A 209 -17.59 -32.02 0.77
C THR A 209 -18.47 -31.73 1.97
N VAL A 210 -19.22 -32.74 2.44
CA VAL A 210 -20.10 -32.58 3.62
C VAL A 210 -19.26 -32.47 4.89
N LEU A 211 -19.48 -31.40 5.66
CA LEU A 211 -18.75 -31.13 6.90
C LEU A 211 -19.29 -31.99 8.05
N ASN A 212 -18.37 -32.46 8.89
CA ASN A 212 -18.74 -33.03 10.19
C ASN A 212 -19.09 -31.94 11.20
N VAL A 213 -19.65 -32.33 12.35
CA VAL A 213 -20.10 -31.38 13.38
C VAL A 213 -18.96 -30.50 13.90
N GLY A 214 -17.76 -31.05 14.10
CA GLY A 214 -16.60 -30.28 14.58
C GLY A 214 -16.18 -29.20 13.58
N GLN A 215 -16.11 -29.55 12.29
CA GLN A 215 -15.78 -28.61 11.21
C GLN A 215 -16.84 -27.52 11.04
N ALA A 216 -18.12 -27.90 11.10
CA ALA A 216 -19.22 -26.95 10.99
C ALA A 216 -19.29 -26.00 12.20
N SER A 217 -19.04 -26.49 13.42
CA SER A 217 -19.05 -25.64 14.62
C SER A 217 -18.00 -24.54 14.58
N VAL A 218 -16.80 -24.83 14.05
CA VAL A 218 -15.72 -23.83 13.87
C VAL A 218 -16.15 -22.71 12.91
N ARG A 219 -17.07 -22.99 11.98
CA ARG A 219 -17.57 -22.03 10.98
C ARG A 219 -18.99 -21.56 11.26
N SER A 220 -19.44 -21.62 12.52
CA SER A 220 -20.83 -21.34 12.92
C SER A 220 -21.32 -19.92 12.59
N GLU A 221 -20.44 -18.90 12.66
CA GLU A 221 -20.77 -17.54 12.26
C GLU A 221 -21.06 -17.44 10.75
N GLU A 222 -20.19 -18.02 9.92
CA GLU A 222 -20.38 -18.03 8.46
C GLU A 222 -21.65 -18.80 8.06
N ILE A 223 -21.94 -19.90 8.74
CA ILE A 223 -23.17 -20.69 8.54
C ILE A 223 -24.40 -19.84 8.88
N THR A 224 -24.40 -19.15 10.01
CA THR A 224 -25.53 -18.32 10.44
C THR A 224 -25.74 -17.10 9.54
N ALA A 225 -24.64 -16.60 8.96
CA ALA A 225 -24.64 -15.50 8.00
C ALA A 225 -25.07 -15.92 6.58
N LEU A 226 -24.92 -17.20 6.21
CA LEU A 226 -25.34 -17.67 4.90
C LEU A 226 -26.87 -17.65 4.77
N VAL A 227 -27.34 -16.92 3.77
CA VAL A 227 -28.74 -16.85 3.40
C VAL A 227 -28.87 -17.30 1.96
N VAL A 228 -29.76 -18.26 1.71
CA VAL A 228 -29.98 -18.84 0.38
C VAL A 228 -31.29 -18.30 -0.18
N PRO A 229 -31.27 -17.42 -1.20
CA PRO A 229 -32.49 -16.86 -1.78
C PRO A 229 -33.41 -17.93 -2.38
N THR A 230 -34.74 -17.79 -2.18
CA THR A 230 -35.78 -18.61 -2.82
C THR A 230 -36.82 -17.72 -3.51
N SER A 231 -37.71 -18.32 -4.30
CA SER A 231 -38.84 -17.59 -4.91
C SER A 231 -39.85 -17.07 -3.87
N GLY A 232 -39.85 -17.62 -2.65
CA GLY A 232 -40.80 -17.29 -1.59
C GLY A 232 -40.20 -16.51 -0.41
N GLY A 233 -38.90 -16.24 -0.42
CA GLY A 233 -38.15 -15.65 0.69
C GLY A 233 -36.69 -16.09 0.67
N ALA A 234 -36.21 -16.66 1.77
CA ALA A 234 -34.88 -17.26 1.80
C ALA A 234 -34.78 -18.40 2.82
N VAL A 235 -33.89 -19.35 2.56
CA VAL A 235 -33.57 -20.42 3.49
C VAL A 235 -32.42 -19.99 4.41
N ARG A 236 -32.64 -20.15 5.73
CA ARG A 236 -31.63 -19.89 6.77
C ARG A 236 -31.46 -21.11 7.66
N SER A 237 -30.25 -21.32 8.16
CA SER A 237 -29.96 -22.37 9.12
C SER A 237 -30.60 -22.07 10.48
N ASN A 238 -31.20 -23.08 11.10
CA ASN A 238 -31.52 -23.12 12.53
C ASN A 238 -30.70 -24.23 13.17
N GLY A 239 -29.52 -23.86 13.69
CA GLY A 239 -28.49 -24.83 14.09
C GLY A 239 -27.81 -25.49 12.89
N LEU A 240 -27.21 -26.67 13.11
CA LEU A 240 -26.36 -27.36 12.11
C LEU A 240 -27.09 -28.46 11.31
N SER A 241 -28.34 -28.73 11.65
CA SER A 241 -29.10 -29.89 11.15
C SER A 241 -30.48 -29.53 10.60
N ARG A 242 -30.97 -28.31 10.82
CA ARG A 242 -32.20 -27.82 10.22
C ARG A 242 -31.99 -26.49 9.54
N ALA A 243 -32.79 -26.24 8.52
CA ALA A 243 -32.99 -24.93 7.94
C ALA A 243 -34.48 -24.66 7.81
N TYR A 244 -34.88 -23.40 7.75
CA TYR A 244 -36.27 -23.02 7.51
C TYR A 244 -36.35 -22.04 6.35
N GLU A 245 -37.47 -22.07 5.62
CA GLU A 245 -37.80 -21.00 4.70
C GLU A 245 -38.39 -19.83 5.47
N GLY A 246 -37.63 -18.76 5.59
CA GLY A 246 -38.13 -17.52 6.17
C GLY A 246 -38.65 -16.57 5.10
N ARG A 247 -39.46 -15.60 5.52
CA ARG A 247 -39.78 -14.42 4.71
C ARG A 247 -39.07 -13.21 5.28
N ALA A 248 -38.68 -12.30 4.40
CA ALA A 248 -38.14 -11.01 4.79
C ALA A 248 -39.21 -10.27 5.61
N VAL A 249 -38.90 -9.93 6.85
CA VAL A 249 -39.78 -9.11 7.69
C VAL A 249 -39.77 -7.66 7.22
N ARG A 250 -38.67 -7.24 6.58
CA ARG A 250 -38.54 -5.93 5.95
C ARG A 250 -38.66 -6.10 4.44
N ALA A 251 -39.53 -5.33 3.82
CA ALA A 251 -39.75 -5.35 2.38
C ALA A 251 -39.55 -3.96 1.81
N TYR A 252 -38.88 -3.87 0.66
CA TYR A 252 -38.72 -2.62 -0.06
C TYR A 252 -39.90 -2.38 -1.00
N ASP A 253 -40.46 -1.18 -0.95
CA ASP A 253 -41.52 -0.71 -1.84
C ASP A 253 -40.97 0.41 -2.74
N ARG A 254 -41.02 0.14 -4.06
CA ARG A 254 -40.58 1.06 -5.11
C ARG A 254 -41.45 2.31 -5.24
N GLY A 255 -42.71 2.26 -4.81
CA GLY A 255 -43.66 3.37 -4.94
C GLY A 255 -43.36 4.53 -3.98
N CYS A 256 -43.08 4.21 -2.72
CA CYS A 256 -42.65 5.18 -1.70
C CYS A 256 -41.13 5.37 -1.63
N ASP A 257 -40.37 4.51 -2.31
CA ASP A 257 -38.93 4.41 -2.15
C ASP A 257 -38.51 4.21 -0.69
N CYS A 258 -39.13 3.21 -0.05
CA CYS A 258 -39.03 2.99 1.38
C CYS A 258 -38.98 1.50 1.73
N VAL A 259 -38.37 1.19 2.87
CA VAL A 259 -38.38 -0.15 3.47
C VAL A 259 -39.37 -0.14 4.62
N THR A 260 -40.30 -1.08 4.64
CA THR A 260 -41.27 -1.22 5.74
C THR A 260 -41.07 -2.54 6.45
N ASP A 261 -41.08 -2.49 7.78
CA ASP A 261 -41.04 -3.66 8.65
C ASP A 261 -42.47 -4.15 8.94
N GLY A 262 -42.76 -5.39 8.53
CA GLY A 262 -44.09 -5.99 8.60
C GLY A 262 -44.55 -6.37 10.01
N GLU A 263 -43.66 -6.39 11.00
CA GLU A 263 -44.02 -6.67 12.41
C GLU A 263 -44.35 -5.36 13.15
N THR A 264 -43.50 -4.35 12.98
CA THR A 264 -43.60 -3.08 13.73
C THR A 264 -44.36 -1.99 12.99
N GLY A 265 -44.54 -2.13 11.67
CA GLY A 265 -45.06 -1.08 10.80
C GLY A 265 -44.08 0.08 10.58
N LYS A 266 -42.87 0.00 11.14
CA LYS A 266 -41.85 1.06 11.01
C LYS A 266 -41.39 1.15 9.55
N THR A 267 -41.23 2.38 9.06
CA THR A 267 -40.85 2.66 7.68
C THR A 267 -39.61 3.54 7.64
N TRP A 268 -38.65 3.18 6.78
CA TRP A 268 -37.44 3.96 6.50
C TRP A 268 -37.47 4.39 5.03
N THR A 269 -37.43 5.70 4.79
CA THR A 269 -37.44 6.28 3.44
C THR A 269 -36.01 6.44 2.93
N ALA A 270 -35.79 6.24 1.64
CA ALA A 270 -34.49 6.46 1.03
C ALA A 270 -34.07 7.94 1.10
N ASP A 271 -32.88 8.18 1.66
CA ASP A 271 -32.18 9.46 1.61
C ASP A 271 -31.04 9.35 0.58
N PRO A 272 -31.20 9.93 -0.64
CA PRO A 272 -30.21 9.85 -1.69
C PRO A 272 -28.92 10.65 -1.39
N ASP A 273 -28.98 11.65 -0.51
CA ASP A 273 -27.81 12.47 -0.17
C ASP A 273 -26.91 11.79 0.87
N ALA A 274 -27.51 10.98 1.75
CA ALA A 274 -26.79 10.14 2.70
C ALA A 274 -26.41 8.76 2.13
N GLY A 275 -27.15 8.29 1.12
CA GLY A 275 -27.03 6.93 0.63
C GLY A 275 -27.58 5.89 1.62
N ALA A 276 -28.63 6.23 2.38
CA ALA A 276 -29.15 5.38 3.45
C ALA A 276 -30.67 5.41 3.52
N PHE A 277 -31.28 4.40 4.16
CA PHE A 277 -32.70 4.43 4.52
C PHE A 277 -32.87 5.01 5.93
N VAL A 278 -33.67 6.06 6.07
CA VAL A 278 -33.84 6.85 7.29
C VAL A 278 -35.31 6.85 7.72
N ALA A 279 -35.59 6.53 8.98
CA ALA A 279 -36.91 6.63 9.57
C ALA A 279 -37.20 8.07 10.07
N ALA A 280 -38.46 8.37 10.36
CA ALA A 280 -38.89 9.69 10.83
C ALA A 280 -38.25 10.12 12.17
N ASP A 281 -37.80 9.17 12.98
CA ASP A 281 -37.09 9.39 14.25
C ASP A 281 -35.56 9.58 14.07
N GLY A 282 -35.07 9.51 12.83
CA GLY A 282 -33.65 9.61 12.50
C GLY A 282 -32.91 8.27 12.55
N GLU A 283 -33.56 7.15 12.88
CA GLU A 283 -32.92 5.84 12.84
C GLU A 283 -32.54 5.47 11.41
N ARG A 284 -31.32 4.96 11.23
CA ARG A 284 -30.79 4.51 9.93
C ARG A 284 -30.68 3.00 9.88
N LEU A 285 -31.06 2.42 8.74
CA LEU A 285 -30.70 1.03 8.46
C LEU A 285 -29.18 0.91 8.30
N ALA A 286 -28.61 -0.17 8.81
CA ALA A 286 -27.18 -0.41 8.79
C ALA A 286 -26.61 -0.59 7.36
N GLN A 287 -27.44 -1.05 6.42
CA GLN A 287 -27.07 -1.19 5.02
C GLN A 287 -27.60 0.02 4.23
N GLY A 288 -26.72 0.61 3.44
CA GLY A 288 -26.97 1.72 2.54
C GLY A 288 -26.23 1.51 1.22
N TRP A 289 -26.08 2.56 0.43
CA TRP A 289 -25.41 2.52 -0.86
C TRP A 289 -24.38 3.63 -1.01
N GLN A 290 -23.44 3.39 -1.91
CA GLN A 290 -22.38 4.35 -2.17
C GLN A 290 -22.95 5.56 -2.91
N VAL A 291 -22.69 6.76 -2.38
CA VAL A 291 -23.03 8.04 -3.00
C VAL A 291 -21.84 9.00 -2.95
N GLY A 292 -21.83 9.96 -3.87
CA GLY A 292 -20.88 11.06 -3.85
C GLY A 292 -21.23 12.05 -2.74
N VAL A 293 -20.33 12.24 -1.78
CA VAL A 293 -20.49 13.18 -0.66
C VAL A 293 -19.76 14.50 -0.87
N GLY A 294 -19.11 14.68 -2.03
CA GLY A 294 -18.32 15.87 -2.34
C GLY A 294 -17.21 16.08 -1.30
N PHE A 295 -17.12 17.28 -0.74
CA PHE A 295 -16.07 17.64 0.22
C PHE A 295 -16.41 17.33 1.69
N LYS A 296 -17.52 16.63 1.99
CA LYS A 296 -17.96 16.37 3.38
C LYS A 296 -16.88 15.66 4.22
N ASN A 297 -16.16 14.68 3.65
CA ASN A 297 -15.08 13.99 4.35
C ASN A 297 -13.92 14.94 4.70
N PHE A 298 -13.50 15.78 3.75
CA PHE A 298 -12.45 16.77 3.97
C PHE A 298 -12.84 17.82 5.02
N ALA A 299 -14.09 18.30 4.97
CA ALA A 299 -14.61 19.22 5.96
C ALA A 299 -14.62 18.58 7.35
N ARG A 300 -15.11 17.34 7.47
CA ARG A 300 -15.16 16.60 8.73
C ARG A 300 -13.78 16.46 9.37
N VAL A 301 -12.73 16.17 8.60
CA VAL A 301 -11.34 16.12 9.14
C VAL A 301 -10.91 17.45 9.78
N LEU A 302 -11.38 18.58 9.26
CA LEU A 302 -10.98 19.91 9.72
C LEU A 302 -11.92 20.53 10.76
N THR A 303 -13.19 20.14 10.78
CA THR A 303 -14.22 20.80 11.59
C THR A 303 -14.81 19.93 12.70
N ASP A 304 -14.76 18.61 12.59
CA ASP A 304 -15.29 17.71 13.62
C ASP A 304 -14.31 17.68 14.81
N PRO A 305 -14.68 18.14 16.02
CA PRO A 305 -13.75 18.18 17.16
C PRO A 305 -13.17 16.81 17.52
N ASN A 306 -13.91 15.73 17.27
CA ASN A 306 -13.48 14.36 17.58
C ASN A 306 -12.42 13.83 16.61
N ILE A 307 -12.27 14.46 15.43
CA ILE A 307 -11.32 14.04 14.39
C ILE A 307 -10.21 15.10 14.21
N SER A 308 -10.58 16.38 14.15
CA SER A 308 -9.65 17.49 13.93
C SER A 308 -8.60 17.63 15.03
N GLY A 309 -9.00 17.56 16.31
CA GLY A 309 -8.07 17.61 17.44
C GLY A 309 -7.01 16.51 17.37
N PRO A 310 -7.42 15.23 17.28
CA PRO A 310 -6.50 14.10 17.09
C PRO A 310 -5.66 14.23 15.81
N PHE A 311 -6.24 14.66 14.69
CA PHE A 311 -5.54 14.85 13.43
C PHE A 311 -4.38 15.84 13.57
N PHE A 312 -4.59 17.03 14.16
CA PHE A 312 -3.53 18.03 14.34
C PHE A 312 -2.49 17.61 15.37
N GLY A 313 -2.91 16.95 16.46
CA GLY A 313 -1.98 16.40 17.46
C GLY A 313 -1.06 15.33 16.86
N THR A 314 -1.64 14.40 16.10
CA THR A 314 -0.91 13.38 15.34
C THR A 314 -0.04 14.00 14.26
N LEU A 315 -0.50 15.04 13.55
CA LEU A 315 0.29 15.73 12.53
C LEU A 315 1.58 16.32 13.13
N LEU A 316 1.49 16.96 14.28
CA LEU A 316 2.65 17.53 14.98
C LEU A 316 3.64 16.43 15.38
N TRP A 317 3.16 15.36 16.00
CA TRP A 317 4.00 14.21 16.34
C TRP A 317 4.60 13.56 15.09
N ASN A 318 3.84 13.42 14.01
CA ASN A 318 4.31 12.82 12.77
C ASN A 318 5.47 13.60 12.14
N PHE A 319 5.42 14.95 12.17
CA PHE A 319 6.56 15.77 11.78
C PHE A 319 7.75 15.60 12.72
N ALA A 320 7.53 15.61 14.04
CA ALA A 320 8.61 15.41 15.02
C ALA A 320 9.28 14.03 14.83
N PHE A 321 8.49 12.98 14.61
CA PHE A 321 8.96 11.64 14.31
C PHE A 321 9.74 11.61 12.99
N ALA A 322 9.17 12.08 11.88
CA ALA A 322 9.82 12.01 10.57
C ALA A 322 11.13 12.81 10.51
N ILE A 323 11.15 14.01 11.10
CA ILE A 323 12.35 14.85 11.19
C ILE A 323 13.37 14.23 12.17
N GLY A 324 12.92 13.79 13.35
CA GLY A 324 13.77 13.17 14.37
C GLY A 324 14.43 11.89 13.85
N SER A 325 13.64 10.96 13.33
CA SER A 325 14.12 9.71 12.74
C SER A 325 15.10 9.95 11.59
N THR A 326 14.76 10.84 10.66
CA THR A 326 15.66 11.14 9.52
C THR A 326 16.94 11.85 9.99
N GLY A 327 16.83 12.83 10.88
CA GLY A 327 17.95 13.60 11.40
C GLY A 327 18.91 12.76 12.24
N PHE A 328 18.40 11.98 13.19
CA PHE A 328 19.23 11.14 14.06
C PHE A 328 19.89 10.00 13.29
N THR A 329 19.17 9.32 12.39
CA THR A 329 19.76 8.27 11.55
C THR A 329 20.81 8.81 10.60
N PHE A 330 20.58 9.99 10.01
CA PHE A 330 21.57 10.67 9.18
C PHE A 330 22.81 11.07 9.98
N ALA A 331 22.63 11.71 11.14
CA ALA A 331 23.74 12.14 11.98
C ALA A 331 24.60 10.96 12.44
N LEU A 332 23.97 9.88 12.92
CA LEU A 332 24.68 8.67 13.34
C LEU A 332 25.34 7.97 12.15
N GLY A 333 24.61 7.77 11.06
CA GLY A 333 25.13 7.11 9.86
C GLY A 333 26.33 7.87 9.26
N MET A 334 26.25 9.19 9.19
CA MET A 334 27.35 10.05 8.73
C MET A 334 28.54 10.01 9.69
N ALA A 335 28.31 10.10 11.01
CA ALA A 335 29.39 10.02 11.99
C ALA A 335 30.15 8.69 11.87
N VAL A 336 29.43 7.57 11.74
CA VAL A 336 30.00 6.25 11.52
C VAL A 336 30.73 6.19 10.17
N ALA A 337 30.15 6.72 9.09
CA ALA A 337 30.78 6.75 7.77
C ALA A 337 32.11 7.51 7.78
N LEU A 338 32.15 8.69 8.39
CA LEU A 338 33.35 9.51 8.51
C LEU A 338 34.42 8.82 9.36
N ALA A 339 34.03 8.19 10.47
CA ALA A 339 34.96 7.43 11.29
C ALA A 339 35.63 6.31 10.48
N LEU A 340 34.84 5.49 9.78
CA LEU A 340 35.34 4.37 8.97
C LEU A 340 36.02 4.77 7.65
N HIS A 341 35.83 6.01 7.19
CA HIS A 341 36.52 6.54 6.01
C HIS A 341 37.95 7.01 6.36
N SER A 342 38.26 7.22 7.63
CA SER A 342 39.59 7.67 8.07
C SER A 342 40.69 6.65 7.72
N PRO A 343 41.80 7.06 7.07
CA PRO A 343 42.93 6.18 6.77
C PRO A 343 43.59 5.54 7.99
N ARG A 344 43.35 6.10 9.19
CA ARG A 344 43.92 5.61 10.45
C ARG A 344 43.15 4.41 11.02
N MET A 345 41.92 4.18 10.57
CA MET A 345 41.07 3.10 11.06
C MET A 345 41.53 1.75 10.48
N ARG A 346 41.91 0.80 11.33
CA ARG A 346 42.25 -0.57 10.93
C ARG A 346 41.03 -1.49 11.07
N GLY A 347 40.98 -2.58 10.29
CA GLY A 347 39.89 -3.56 10.39
C GLY A 347 38.53 -3.06 9.91
N THR A 348 38.50 -2.03 9.05
CA THR A 348 37.27 -1.38 8.56
C THR A 348 36.26 -2.34 7.96
N ASN A 349 36.71 -3.40 7.27
CA ASN A 349 35.82 -4.41 6.69
C ASN A 349 35.00 -5.15 7.77
N LEU A 350 35.61 -5.51 8.89
CA LEU A 350 34.90 -6.22 9.97
C LEU A 350 33.86 -5.31 10.63
N TYR A 351 34.23 -4.06 10.92
CA TYR A 351 33.29 -3.07 11.46
C TYR A 351 32.12 -2.82 10.51
N ARG A 352 32.36 -2.71 9.19
CA ARG A 352 31.29 -2.55 8.18
C ARG A 352 30.28 -3.68 8.24
N VAL A 353 30.72 -4.93 8.36
CA VAL A 353 29.83 -6.09 8.43
C VAL A 353 28.93 -6.02 9.65
N PHE A 354 29.49 -5.75 10.85
CA PHE A 354 28.68 -5.66 12.07
C PHE A 354 27.71 -4.47 12.08
N LEU A 355 28.12 -3.33 11.55
CA LEU A 355 27.30 -2.11 11.54
C LEU A 355 26.15 -2.16 10.52
N ILE A 356 26.25 -2.99 9.48
CA ILE A 356 25.18 -3.19 8.49
C ILE A 356 24.18 -4.26 8.94
N LEU A 357 24.54 -5.10 9.92
CA LEU A 357 23.72 -6.21 10.39
C LEU A 357 22.26 -5.83 10.73
N PRO A 358 21.97 -4.69 11.39
CA PRO A 358 20.59 -4.28 11.68
C PRO A 358 19.71 -4.13 10.43
N TYR A 359 20.31 -3.69 9.31
CA TYR A 359 19.61 -3.49 8.04
C TYR A 359 19.55 -4.76 7.17
N ALA A 360 20.45 -5.72 7.40
CA ALA A 360 20.42 -7.01 6.72
C ALA A 360 19.27 -7.91 7.21
N MET A 361 18.79 -7.68 8.45
CA MET A 361 17.70 -8.43 9.05
C MET A 361 16.34 -7.93 8.55
N PRO A 362 15.32 -8.81 8.42
CA PRO A 362 13.97 -8.39 8.09
C PRO A 362 13.41 -7.41 9.13
N SER A 363 13.02 -6.20 8.70
CA SER A 363 12.60 -5.13 9.59
C SER A 363 11.39 -5.50 10.45
N PHE A 364 10.40 -6.21 9.91
CA PHE A 364 9.21 -6.62 10.65
C PHE A 364 9.55 -7.48 11.88
N ALA A 365 10.48 -8.42 11.74
CA ALA A 365 10.90 -9.30 12.83
C ALA A 365 11.65 -8.50 13.89
N MET A 366 12.52 -7.59 13.47
CA MET A 366 13.27 -6.75 14.40
C MET A 366 12.39 -5.80 15.19
N LEU A 367 11.32 -5.26 14.59
CA LEU A 367 10.36 -4.40 15.30
C LEU A 367 9.67 -5.15 16.45
N LEU A 368 9.26 -6.40 16.21
CA LEU A 368 8.66 -7.25 17.26
C LEU A 368 9.67 -7.62 18.35
N VAL A 369 10.91 -7.92 17.98
CA VAL A 369 11.98 -8.18 18.97
C VAL A 369 12.23 -6.93 19.83
N TRP A 370 12.28 -5.75 19.22
CA TRP A 370 12.44 -4.50 19.97
C TRP A 370 11.24 -4.23 20.90
N ARG A 371 10.01 -4.50 20.47
CA ARG A 371 8.83 -4.44 21.33
C ARG A 371 9.00 -5.28 22.58
N ASP A 372 9.42 -6.55 22.42
CA ASP A 372 9.61 -7.47 23.53
C ASP A 372 10.80 -7.04 24.42
N MET A 373 11.86 -6.48 23.83
CA MET A 373 13.01 -5.92 24.58
C MET A 373 12.64 -4.72 25.45
N PHE A 374 11.63 -3.95 25.06
CA PHE A 374 11.08 -2.81 25.83
C PHE A 374 9.99 -3.22 26.83
N ASN A 375 9.67 -4.51 26.94
CA ASN A 375 8.69 -4.97 27.92
C ASN A 375 9.10 -4.62 29.37
N THR A 376 8.13 -4.18 30.17
CA THR A 376 8.36 -3.70 31.54
C THR A 376 8.87 -4.80 32.47
N ASP A 377 8.30 -6.01 32.35
CA ASP A 377 8.52 -7.12 33.30
C ASP A 377 9.69 -8.01 32.92
N PHE A 378 9.84 -8.33 31.62
CA PHE A 378 10.86 -9.28 31.13
C PHE A 378 11.81 -8.67 30.09
N GLY A 379 11.62 -7.41 29.71
CA GLY A 379 12.38 -6.79 28.63
C GLY A 379 13.87 -6.66 28.93
N LEU A 380 14.69 -7.01 27.92
CA LEU A 380 16.14 -6.97 28.04
C LEU A 380 16.66 -5.56 28.39
N VAL A 381 16.02 -4.50 27.89
CA VAL A 381 16.46 -3.12 28.14
C VAL A 381 16.34 -2.78 29.63
N ASN A 382 15.20 -3.08 30.25
CA ASN A 382 15.02 -2.85 31.69
C ASN A 382 15.94 -3.73 32.53
N ASN A 383 16.07 -5.00 32.17
CA ASN A 383 16.89 -5.96 32.92
C ASN A 383 18.39 -5.66 32.84
N LEU A 384 18.89 -5.19 31.69
CA LEU A 384 20.31 -4.89 31.50
C LEU A 384 20.73 -3.58 32.18
N PHE A 385 19.86 -2.56 32.14
CA PHE A 385 20.16 -1.21 32.64
C PHE A 385 19.57 -0.90 34.02
N GLY A 386 18.73 -1.78 34.58
CA GLY A 386 18.08 -1.59 35.88
C GLY A 386 17.08 -0.43 35.91
N LEU A 387 16.43 -0.12 34.78
CA LEU A 387 15.63 1.10 34.60
C LEU A 387 14.22 1.00 35.21
N GLY A 388 13.58 -0.18 35.17
CA GLY A 388 12.21 -0.38 35.64
C GLY A 388 11.17 0.53 34.96
N VAL A 389 11.45 0.99 33.74
CA VAL A 389 10.61 1.96 33.01
C VAL A 389 9.51 1.22 32.26
N ASP A 390 8.27 1.70 32.40
CA ASP A 390 7.20 1.31 31.50
C ASP A 390 7.32 2.09 30.18
N TRP A 391 8.01 1.47 29.22
CA TRP A 391 8.32 2.09 27.93
C TRP A 391 7.08 2.37 27.09
N PHE A 392 5.97 1.66 27.32
CA PHE A 392 4.73 1.83 26.54
C PHE A 392 3.56 2.37 27.36
N GLY A 393 3.72 2.54 28.67
CA GLY A 393 2.70 3.11 29.55
C GLY A 393 2.50 4.62 29.40
N GLU A 394 3.57 5.38 29.14
CA GLU A 394 3.51 6.84 29.02
C GLU A 394 3.80 7.33 27.59
N ALA A 395 3.20 8.48 27.23
CA ALA A 395 3.33 9.04 25.89
C ALA A 395 4.78 9.33 25.49
N TRP A 396 5.59 9.90 26.40
CA TRP A 396 6.96 10.30 26.06
C TRP A 396 7.93 9.10 26.06
N SER A 397 7.76 8.14 26.97
CA SER A 397 8.56 6.91 26.96
C SER A 397 8.30 6.10 25.69
N ALA A 398 7.05 6.00 25.25
CA ALA A 398 6.68 5.29 24.02
C ALA A 398 7.25 5.99 22.78
N ARG A 399 7.13 7.32 22.71
CA ARG A 399 7.72 8.13 21.63
C ARG A 399 9.23 7.98 21.55
N LEU A 400 9.91 7.97 22.69
CA LEU A 400 11.35 7.76 22.76
C LEU A 400 11.73 6.35 22.32
N ALA A 401 11.00 5.33 22.78
CA ALA A 401 11.23 3.94 22.39
C ALA A 401 11.17 3.78 20.87
N VAL A 402 10.11 4.27 20.21
CA VAL A 402 9.98 4.19 18.75
C VAL A 402 11.12 4.93 18.03
N LEU A 403 11.51 6.12 18.50
CA LEU A 403 12.65 6.85 17.92
C LEU A 403 13.96 6.07 18.03
N LEU A 404 14.20 5.38 19.16
CA LEU A 404 15.39 4.55 19.36
C LEU A 404 15.40 3.33 18.44
N VAL A 405 14.25 2.65 18.28
CA VAL A 405 14.11 1.53 17.34
C VAL A 405 14.38 2.00 15.91
N GLN A 406 13.79 3.14 15.53
CA GLN A 406 13.98 3.70 14.19
C GLN A 406 15.42 4.18 13.96
N LEU A 407 16.09 4.69 14.99
CA LEU A 407 17.51 5.03 14.94
C LEU A 407 18.34 3.77 14.65
N TRP A 408 18.13 2.69 15.39
CA TRP A 408 18.86 1.43 15.25
C TRP A 408 18.65 0.77 13.88
N LEU A 409 17.41 0.75 13.38
CA LEU A 409 17.08 0.18 12.06
C LEU A 409 17.52 1.07 10.90
N GLY A 410 17.46 2.39 11.07
CA GLY A 410 17.64 3.36 9.99
C GLY A 410 19.07 3.85 9.77
N TYR A 411 19.90 3.90 10.82
CA TYR A 411 21.27 4.41 10.67
C TYR A 411 22.14 3.64 9.67
N PRO A 412 22.02 2.30 9.48
CA PRO A 412 22.91 1.59 8.56
C PRO A 412 22.65 1.97 7.10
N TYR A 413 21.40 2.29 6.74
CA TYR A 413 21.08 2.84 5.43
C TYR A 413 21.81 4.16 5.20
N MET A 414 21.71 5.09 6.16
CA MET A 414 22.40 6.39 6.08
C MET A 414 23.92 6.25 6.07
N PHE A 415 24.46 5.31 6.84
CA PHE A 415 25.86 4.94 6.81
C PHE A 415 26.31 4.47 5.42
N LEU A 416 25.55 3.59 4.78
CA LEU A 416 25.89 3.02 3.47
C LEU A 416 25.88 4.09 2.38
N VAL A 417 24.82 4.89 2.31
CA VAL A 417 24.70 5.94 1.28
C VAL A 417 25.73 7.05 1.49
N THR A 418 26.02 7.42 2.75
CA THR A 418 27.06 8.41 3.05
C THR A 418 28.45 7.87 2.73
N THR A 419 28.71 6.59 2.97
CA THR A 419 29.97 5.95 2.60
C THR A 419 30.17 5.94 1.08
N GLY A 420 29.12 5.67 0.30
CA GLY A 420 29.16 5.76 -1.16
C GLY A 420 29.40 7.19 -1.65
N ALA A 421 28.68 8.17 -1.08
CA ALA A 421 28.85 9.58 -1.42
C ALA A 421 30.25 10.09 -1.09
N LEU A 422 30.81 9.72 0.07
CA LEU A 422 32.19 10.05 0.45
C LEU A 422 33.23 9.52 -0.54
N GLN A 423 33.00 8.33 -1.13
CA GLN A 423 33.92 7.75 -2.12
C GLN A 423 33.89 8.46 -3.48
N ALA A 424 32.80 9.18 -3.78
CA ALA A 424 32.67 9.94 -5.02
C ALA A 424 33.40 11.29 -4.97
N ILE A 425 33.75 11.79 -3.77
CA ILE A 425 34.46 13.05 -3.61
C ILE A 425 35.93 12.87 -4.03
N PRO A 426 36.44 13.66 -5.00
CA PRO A 426 37.85 13.58 -5.41
C PRO A 426 38.79 13.91 -4.24
N LYS A 427 39.80 13.07 -4.03
CA LYS A 427 40.79 13.25 -2.95
C LYS A 427 41.57 14.56 -3.06
N GLU A 428 41.77 15.04 -4.27
CA GLU A 428 42.45 16.30 -4.60
C GLU A 428 41.83 17.50 -3.86
N LEU A 429 40.50 17.52 -3.67
CA LEU A 429 39.82 18.59 -2.94
C LEU A 429 40.22 18.60 -1.46
N THR A 430 40.30 17.43 -0.84
CA THR A 430 40.73 17.32 0.56
C THR A 430 42.22 17.61 0.73
N GLU A 431 43.07 17.21 -0.23
CA GLU A 431 44.49 17.53 -0.23
C GLU A 431 44.73 19.04 -0.40
N ALA A 432 44.01 19.70 -1.31
CA ALA A 432 44.07 21.15 -1.48
C ALA A 432 43.77 21.90 -0.17
N THR A 433 42.71 21.51 0.57
CA THR A 433 42.42 22.14 1.87
C THR A 433 43.53 21.97 2.90
N SER A 434 44.27 20.85 2.84
CA SER A 434 45.40 20.62 3.76
C SER A 434 46.61 21.50 3.41
N VAL A 435 46.83 21.78 2.11
CA VAL A 435 47.86 22.71 1.63
C VAL A 435 47.52 24.14 2.04
N ASP A 436 46.24 24.52 2.00
CA ASP A 436 45.74 25.83 2.45
C ASP A 436 45.73 25.99 3.99
N GLY A 437 46.19 24.98 4.74
CA GLY A 437 46.28 25.02 6.21
C GLY A 437 44.94 24.88 6.93
N ALA A 438 43.89 24.41 6.25
CA ALA A 438 42.60 24.18 6.89
C ALA A 438 42.66 23.01 7.87
N SER A 439 42.12 23.19 9.07
CA SER A 439 41.93 22.11 10.04
C SER A 439 40.92 21.06 9.52
N PRO A 440 40.93 19.81 10.02
CA PRO A 440 39.99 18.77 9.59
C PRO A 440 38.51 19.17 9.74
N TRP A 441 38.17 19.93 10.78
CA TRP A 441 36.80 20.43 10.96
C TRP A 441 36.43 21.51 9.95
N GLN A 442 37.37 22.40 9.62
CA GLN A 442 37.17 23.40 8.57
C GLN A 442 37.02 22.74 7.20
N SER A 443 37.89 21.79 6.86
CA SER A 443 37.81 21.01 5.61
C SER A 443 36.48 20.23 5.53
N PHE A 444 36.05 19.60 6.63
CA PHE A 444 34.76 18.94 6.69
C PHE A 444 33.60 19.90 6.45
N ARG A 445 33.51 20.98 7.22
CA ARG A 445 32.37 21.91 7.15
C ARG A 445 32.33 22.72 5.85
N ALA A 446 33.48 23.08 5.30
CA ALA A 446 33.56 23.95 4.13
C ALA A 446 33.57 23.20 2.79
N VAL A 447 34.07 21.95 2.75
CA VAL A 447 34.22 21.19 1.51
C VAL A 447 33.46 19.87 1.56
N THR A 448 33.74 19.01 2.53
CA THR A 448 33.18 17.64 2.53
C THR A 448 31.67 17.65 2.74
N LEU A 449 31.17 18.34 3.76
CA LEU A 449 29.75 18.37 4.11
C LEU A 449 28.88 19.01 3.02
N PRO A 450 29.24 20.18 2.43
CA PRO A 450 28.47 20.72 1.31
C PRO A 450 28.37 19.76 0.12
N LEU A 451 29.49 19.15 -0.30
CA LEU A 451 29.51 18.18 -1.39
C LEU A 451 28.69 16.92 -1.07
N LEU A 452 28.77 16.43 0.18
CA LEU A 452 27.92 15.34 0.64
C LEU A 452 26.43 15.72 0.61
N LEU A 453 26.07 16.92 1.07
CA LEU A 453 24.67 17.35 1.10
C LEU A 453 24.08 17.47 -0.31
N VAL A 454 24.87 17.81 -1.34
CA VAL A 454 24.39 17.77 -2.74
C VAL A 454 23.98 16.34 -3.12
N ALA A 455 24.81 15.34 -2.83
CA ALA A 455 24.52 13.95 -3.16
C ALA A 455 23.43 13.32 -2.25
N LEU A 456 23.37 13.70 -0.98
CA LEU A 456 22.53 13.08 0.04
C LEU A 456 21.16 13.75 0.19
N SER A 457 20.99 15.01 -0.21
CA SER A 457 19.72 15.73 -0.04
C SER A 457 18.51 15.00 -0.66
N PRO A 458 18.57 14.47 -1.90
CA PRO A 458 17.45 13.70 -2.45
C PRO A 458 17.10 12.46 -1.61
N LEU A 459 18.12 11.80 -1.04
CA LEU A 459 17.97 10.62 -0.19
C LEU A 459 17.39 10.97 1.18
N LEU A 460 17.75 12.13 1.73
CA LEU A 460 17.17 12.65 2.97
C LEU A 460 15.69 13.01 2.79
N ILE A 461 15.31 13.61 1.65
CA ILE A 461 13.90 13.90 1.32
C ILE A 461 13.12 12.59 1.21
N ALA A 462 13.66 11.59 0.51
CA ALA A 462 13.04 10.28 0.40
C ALA A 462 12.91 9.59 1.77
N SER A 463 13.94 9.66 2.62
CA SER A 463 13.93 9.14 3.99
C SER A 463 12.89 9.85 4.86
N PHE A 464 12.75 11.16 4.74
CA PHE A 464 11.71 11.92 5.43
C PHE A 464 10.31 11.45 5.00
N ALA A 465 10.06 11.36 3.70
CA ALA A 465 8.77 10.90 3.16
C ALA A 465 8.43 9.46 3.59
N TYR A 466 9.45 8.60 3.66
CA TYR A 466 9.33 7.23 4.19
C TYR A 466 8.95 7.24 5.67
N ASN A 467 9.69 7.98 6.52
CA ASN A 467 9.42 8.02 7.97
C ASN A 467 8.06 8.66 8.29
N PHE A 468 7.61 9.64 7.51
CA PHE A 468 6.29 10.26 7.65
C PHE A 468 5.13 9.28 7.45
N ASN A 469 5.37 8.17 6.73
CA ASN A 469 4.39 7.13 6.42
C ASN A 469 4.81 5.75 6.95
N ASN A 470 5.65 5.71 7.98
CA ASN A 470 6.22 4.45 8.46
C ASN A 470 5.26 3.71 9.40
N ILE A 471 4.23 3.12 8.78
CA ILE A 471 3.19 2.35 9.47
C ILE A 471 3.78 1.21 10.30
N ASN A 472 4.78 0.50 9.77
CA ASN A 472 5.37 -0.66 10.43
C ASN A 472 6.08 -0.29 11.73
N ALA A 473 6.82 0.83 11.73
CA ALA A 473 7.56 1.27 12.91
C ALA A 473 6.65 1.47 14.12
N ILE A 474 5.43 1.98 13.91
CA ILE A 474 4.46 2.17 14.99
C ILE A 474 3.63 0.91 15.22
N TRP A 475 3.01 0.36 14.18
CA TRP A 475 2.04 -0.72 14.30
C TRP A 475 2.66 -1.99 14.91
N LEU A 476 3.93 -2.28 14.62
CA LEU A 476 4.60 -3.47 15.14
C LEU A 476 5.32 -3.25 16.48
N THR A 477 5.44 -2.00 16.96
CA THR A 477 6.11 -1.72 18.24
C THR A 477 5.12 -1.32 19.32
N THR A 478 4.30 -0.30 19.08
CA THR A 478 3.38 0.28 20.07
C THR A 478 1.92 0.10 19.71
N GLU A 479 1.62 -0.35 18.49
CA GLU A 479 0.26 -0.38 17.93
C GLU A 479 -0.45 0.99 18.01
N GLY A 480 0.33 2.09 18.04
CA GLY A 480 -0.16 3.46 18.19
C GLY A 480 -0.23 3.96 19.63
N GLY A 481 -0.15 3.07 20.63
CA GLY A 481 -0.34 3.40 22.03
C GLY A 481 0.73 4.31 22.67
N PRO A 482 0.56 4.68 23.95
CA PRO A 482 -0.63 4.45 24.77
C PRO A 482 -1.86 5.24 24.28
N PHE A 483 -3.05 4.75 24.59
CA PHE A 483 -4.32 5.41 24.24
C PHE A 483 -4.86 6.18 25.44
N ALA A 484 -5.29 7.42 25.20
CA ALA A 484 -5.93 8.19 26.24
C ALA A 484 -7.35 7.64 26.49
N PRO A 485 -7.84 7.59 27.75
CA PRO A 485 -9.16 7.06 28.07
C PRO A 485 -10.32 7.76 27.35
N ASP A 486 -10.14 9.06 27.05
CA ASP A 486 -11.08 9.91 26.34
C ASP A 486 -10.98 9.77 24.80
N ASN A 487 -9.93 9.11 24.29
CA ASN A 487 -9.75 8.91 22.85
C ASN A 487 -9.10 7.55 22.52
N PRO A 488 -9.89 6.47 22.42
CA PRO A 488 -9.38 5.14 22.08
C PRO A 488 -9.04 4.98 20.59
N THR A 489 -9.33 5.99 19.76
CA THR A 489 -9.11 5.92 18.29
C THR A 489 -7.82 6.59 17.85
N ASN A 490 -7.13 7.29 18.76
CA ASN A 490 -5.86 7.96 18.50
C ASN A 490 -4.91 7.75 19.67
N GLY A 491 -3.80 7.05 19.42
CA GLY A 491 -2.79 6.80 20.42
C GLY A 491 -1.64 7.80 20.36
N ALA A 492 -0.87 7.88 21.45
CA ALA A 492 0.17 8.90 21.61
C ALA A 492 1.34 8.78 20.62
N THR A 493 1.55 7.59 20.02
CA THR A 493 2.61 7.34 19.03
C THR A 493 2.09 7.20 17.60
N ASP A 494 0.76 7.24 17.40
CA ASP A 494 0.17 7.12 16.06
C ASP A 494 0.75 8.16 15.10
N LEU A 495 1.07 7.73 13.88
CA LEU A 495 1.29 8.62 12.74
C LEU A 495 -0.03 8.79 11.99
N LEU A 496 -0.11 9.79 11.10
CA LEU A 496 -1.33 9.98 10.31
C LEU A 496 -1.70 8.72 9.52
N ILE A 497 -0.72 7.93 9.06
CA ILE A 497 -0.97 6.68 8.36
C ILE A 497 -1.54 5.57 9.26
N THR A 498 -1.08 5.43 10.51
CA THR A 498 -1.64 4.42 11.44
C THR A 498 -3.02 4.83 11.92
N TYR A 499 -3.22 6.13 12.17
CA TYR A 499 -4.54 6.69 12.45
C TYR A 499 -5.52 6.43 11.30
N THR A 500 -5.09 6.71 10.06
CA THR A 500 -5.89 6.43 8.84
C THR A 500 -6.21 4.94 8.71
N TYR A 501 -5.24 4.07 8.97
CA TYR A 501 -5.44 2.63 8.93
C TYR A 501 -6.46 2.17 9.98
N ARG A 502 -6.39 2.70 11.20
CA ARG A 502 -7.36 2.40 12.27
C ARG A 502 -8.76 2.90 11.93
N LEU A 503 -8.87 4.03 11.24
CA LEU A 503 -10.16 4.54 10.77
C LEU A 503 -10.78 3.67 9.67
N ALA A 504 -9.94 3.09 8.80
CA ALA A 504 -10.39 2.22 7.72
C ALA A 504 -10.69 0.77 8.17
N PHE A 505 -9.93 0.24 9.14
CA PHE A 505 -9.94 -1.19 9.47
C PHE A 505 -10.08 -1.48 10.98
N GLY A 506 -10.35 -0.46 11.80
CA GLY A 506 -10.52 -0.61 13.23
C GLY A 506 -11.88 -1.21 13.62
N ALA A 507 -11.99 -1.62 14.89
CA ALA A 507 -13.17 -2.30 15.42
C ALA A 507 -14.44 -1.42 15.53
N GLN A 508 -14.33 -0.10 15.34
CA GLN A 508 -15.44 0.86 15.48
C GLN A 508 -16.23 1.10 14.17
N GLY A 509 -15.91 0.35 13.11
CA GLY A 509 -16.51 0.48 11.78
C GLY A 509 -15.53 1.03 10.75
N ALA A 510 -15.62 0.53 9.53
CA ALA A 510 -14.73 0.90 8.43
C ALA A 510 -15.21 2.18 7.73
N GLU A 511 -14.52 3.30 7.95
CA GLU A 511 -14.79 4.57 7.26
C GLU A 511 -13.80 4.80 6.10
N PHE A 512 -13.89 4.00 5.04
CA PHE A 512 -12.94 4.04 3.91
C PHE A 512 -12.89 5.42 3.20
N GLY A 513 -14.04 6.08 3.01
CA GLY A 513 -14.14 7.40 2.40
C GLY A 513 -13.44 8.49 3.22
N LEU A 514 -13.62 8.47 4.54
CA LEU A 514 -12.93 9.39 5.43
C LEU A 514 -11.43 9.09 5.49
N ALA A 515 -11.04 7.82 5.62
CA ALA A 515 -9.64 7.40 5.60
C ALA A 515 -8.93 7.77 4.28
N ALA A 516 -9.63 7.65 3.14
CA ALA A 516 -9.13 8.12 1.86
C ALA A 516 -8.93 9.65 1.84
N ALA A 517 -9.84 10.44 2.43
CA ALA A 517 -9.65 11.88 2.55
C ALA A 517 -8.43 12.25 3.41
N VAL A 518 -8.22 11.57 4.54
CA VAL A 518 -7.00 11.75 5.36
C VAL A 518 -5.74 11.37 4.55
N SER A 519 -5.80 10.30 3.75
CA SER A 519 -4.69 9.91 2.87
C SER A 519 -4.34 10.99 1.83
N ILE A 520 -5.33 11.74 1.33
CA ILE A 520 -5.09 12.88 0.42
C ILE A 520 -4.45 14.06 1.16
N PHE A 521 -4.81 14.33 2.42
CA PHE A 521 -4.08 15.31 3.23
C PHE A 521 -2.62 14.89 3.42
N ILE A 522 -2.37 13.64 3.78
CA ILE A 522 -1.00 13.08 3.91
C ILE A 522 -0.22 13.27 2.61
N PHE A 523 -0.81 12.89 1.47
CA PHE A 523 -0.19 13.06 0.16
C PHE A 523 0.13 14.53 -0.12
N ALA A 524 -0.81 15.44 0.09
CA ALA A 524 -0.61 16.88 -0.14
C ALA A 524 0.51 17.46 0.73
N ILE A 525 0.58 17.05 2.00
CA ILE A 525 1.62 17.48 2.94
C ILE A 525 2.99 16.99 2.49
N VAL A 526 3.14 15.68 2.26
CA VAL A 526 4.42 15.08 1.85
C VAL A 526 4.86 15.59 0.48
N ALA A 527 3.94 15.73 -0.48
CA ALA A 527 4.22 16.28 -1.80
C ALA A 527 4.69 17.74 -1.70
N THR A 528 4.06 18.56 -0.86
CA THR A 528 4.46 19.96 -0.65
C THR A 528 5.83 20.06 -0.02
N VAL A 529 6.10 19.31 1.05
CA VAL A 529 7.40 19.29 1.72
C VAL A 529 8.49 18.81 0.76
N SER A 530 8.21 17.75 0.00
CA SER A 530 9.14 17.21 -0.99
C SER A 530 9.42 18.21 -2.11
N ALA A 531 8.40 18.84 -2.69
CA ALA A 531 8.55 19.82 -3.75
C ALA A 531 9.35 21.05 -3.30
N VAL A 532 9.11 21.55 -2.09
CA VAL A 532 9.90 22.66 -1.51
C VAL A 532 11.35 22.24 -1.29
N SER A 533 11.57 21.03 -0.79
CA SER A 533 12.91 20.53 -0.49
C SER A 533 13.73 20.29 -1.76
N PHE A 534 13.15 19.64 -2.77
CA PHE A 534 13.79 19.41 -4.08
C PHE A 534 14.14 20.72 -4.79
N ARG A 535 13.26 21.73 -4.75
CA ARG A 535 13.55 23.05 -5.34
C ARG A 535 14.76 23.71 -4.70
N ARG A 536 14.94 23.58 -3.37
CA ARG A 536 16.11 24.09 -2.66
C ARG A 536 17.37 23.30 -2.97
N THR A 537 17.28 21.98 -3.10
CA THR A 537 18.42 21.12 -3.48
C THR A 537 18.94 21.43 -4.88
N ARG A 538 18.05 21.67 -5.85
CA ARG A 538 18.46 22.01 -7.22
C ARG A 538 19.28 23.30 -7.29
N GLN A 539 18.98 24.29 -6.44
CA GLN A 539 19.81 25.50 -6.31
C GLN A 539 21.22 25.18 -5.78
N GLN A 540 21.37 24.14 -4.95
CA GLN A 540 22.68 23.70 -4.47
C GLN A 540 23.44 22.98 -5.58
N GLU A 541 22.79 22.09 -6.34
CA GLU A 541 23.40 21.46 -7.51
C GLU A 541 23.93 22.51 -8.49
N GLU A 542 23.13 23.52 -8.85
CA GLU A 542 23.52 24.60 -9.78
C GLU A 542 24.72 25.45 -9.28
N VAL A 543 25.00 25.49 -7.97
CA VAL A 543 26.13 26.23 -7.38
C VAL A 543 27.41 25.39 -7.33
N TYR A 544 27.30 24.06 -7.22
CA TYR A 544 28.43 23.16 -7.04
C TYR A 544 28.79 22.32 -8.28
N SER A 545 27.92 22.29 -9.30
CA SER A 545 28.21 21.77 -10.65
C SER A 545 28.95 22.77 -11.50
#